data_AF-A0A1I0A5V9-F1
#
_entry.id   AF-A0A1I0A5V9-F1
#
_cell.length_a   1.000
_cell.length_b   1.000
_cell.length_c   1.000
_cell.angle_alpha   90.00
_cell.angle_beta   90.00
_cell.angle_gamma   90.00
#
_symmetry.space_group_name_H-M   'P 1'
#
loop_
_entity.id
_entity.type
_entity.pdbx_description
1 polymer ?
#
loop_
_entity_poly.entity_id
_entity_poly.type
_entity_poly.pdbx_seq_one_letter_code
_entity_poly.pdbx_strand_id
1 'polypeptide(L)' 'MICECGGILDVIRVEEYPEDLKDKINYDRVCDVQCLNCGNVYYSQPYDNGSRLNKVRKLKD' A
#
# COMPACT_ATOMS: atom_id res chain seq x y z
N MET A 1 9.12 6.41 -0.06
CA MET A 1 8.07 7.00 -0.92
C MET A 1 7.93 8.48 -0.59
N ILE A 2 7.98 9.35 -1.60
CA ILE A 2 7.86 10.81 -1.48
C ILE A 2 6.45 11.19 -1.94
N CYS A 3 5.72 12.00 -1.17
CA CYS A 3 4.45 12.58 -1.57
C CYS A 3 4.69 13.68 -2.62
N GLU A 4 3.70 13.98 -3.46
CA GLU A 4 3.77 15.07 -4.45
C GLU A 4 4.09 16.44 -3.81
N CYS A 5 3.76 16.64 -2.53
CA CYS A 5 4.11 17.83 -1.77
C CYS A 5 5.58 17.88 -1.30
N GLY A 6 6.39 16.86 -1.62
CA GLY A 6 7.78 16.69 -1.15
C GLY A 6 7.92 16.05 0.23
N GLY A 7 6.80 15.74 0.92
CA GLY A 7 6.82 15.11 2.24
C GLY A 7 7.10 13.60 2.21
N ILE A 8 7.51 13.03 3.35
CA ILE A 8 7.71 11.59 3.51
C ILE A 8 6.35 10.89 3.66
N LEU A 9 6.17 9.77 2.96
CA LEU A 9 5.04 8.87 3.13
C LEU A 9 5.40 7.77 4.14
N ASP A 10 4.58 7.64 5.18
CA ASP A 10 4.71 6.66 6.25
C ASP A 10 3.64 5.56 6.13
N VAL A 11 3.97 4.32 6.48
CA VAL A 11 3.05 3.18 6.36
C VAL A 11 2.10 3.16 7.55
N ILE A 12 0.80 3.26 7.29
CA ILE A 12 -0.24 3.29 8.33
C ILE A 12 -1.06 2.00 8.42
N ARG A 13 -1.14 1.22 7.33
CA ARG A 13 -1.80 -0.09 7.30
C ARG A 13 -1.12 -1.01 6.31
N VAL A 14 -1.03 -2.29 6.66
CA VAL A 14 -0.54 -3.36 5.79
C VAL A 14 -1.69 -4.33 5.56
N GLU A 15 -1.91 -4.72 4.30
CA GLU A 15 -2.90 -5.75 3.97
C GLU A 15 -2.58 -7.07 4.69
N GLU A 16 -3.60 -7.70 5.25
CA GLU A 16 -3.49 -9.07 5.78
C GLU A 16 -3.61 -10.09 4.65
N TYR A 17 -2.96 -11.24 4.81
CA TYR A 17 -3.15 -12.33 3.85
C TYR A 17 -4.59 -12.85 3.95
N PRO A 18 -5.30 -13.06 2.81
CA PRO A 18 -6.59 -13.72 2.81
C PRO A 18 -6.50 -15.10 3.48
N GLU A 19 -7.51 -15.48 4.27
CA GLU A 19 -7.49 -16.71 5.09
C GLU A 19 -7.22 -17.98 4.26
N ASP A 20 -7.79 -18.06 3.05
CA ASP A 20 -7.66 -19.22 2.15
C ASP A 20 -6.46 -19.15 1.20
N LEU A 21 -5.55 -18.18 1.39
CA LEU A 21 -4.42 -18.00 0.51
C LEU A 21 -3.34 -19.07 0.75
N LYS A 22 -3.22 -19.99 -0.21
CA LYS A 22 -2.21 -21.08 -0.17
C LYS A 22 -0.79 -20.61 -0.43
N ASP A 23 -0.61 -19.63 -1.33
CA ASP A 23 0.71 -19.14 -1.72
C ASP A 23 0.94 -17.72 -1.20
N LYS A 24 1.57 -17.64 -0.02
CA LYS A 24 1.93 -16.37 0.62
C LYS A 24 3.21 -15.75 0.05
N ILE A 25 4.04 -16.53 -0.63
CA ILE A 25 5.35 -16.08 -1.13
C ILE A 25 5.15 -15.19 -2.35
N ASN A 26 4.26 -15.57 -3.27
CA ASN A 26 4.00 -14.82 -4.50
C ASN A 26 2.82 -13.85 -4.38
N TYR A 27 2.32 -13.60 -3.16
CA TYR A 27 1.22 -12.67 -2.95
C TYR A 27 1.73 -11.26 -2.68
N ASP A 28 1.50 -10.39 -3.66
CA ASP A 28 1.82 -8.96 -3.59
C ASP A 28 0.84 -8.24 -2.67
N ARG A 29 1.18 -8.17 -1.38
CA ARG A 29 0.44 -7.37 -0.41
C ARG A 29 0.56 -5.88 -0.74
N VAL A 30 -0.50 -5.15 -0.46
CA VAL A 30 -0.47 -3.68 -0.52
C VAL A 30 -0.45 -3.07 0.88
N CYS A 31 -0.15 -1.77 0.94
CA CYS A 31 -0.16 -0.98 2.16
C CYS A 31 -0.86 0.36 1.93
N ASP A 32 -1.43 0.93 2.98
CA ASP A 32 -1.87 2.32 2.96
C ASP A 32 -0.80 3.17 3.61
N VAL A 33 -0.55 4.33 3.02
CA VAL A 33 0.48 5.26 3.50
C VAL A 33 -0.09 6.65 3.70
N GLN A 34 0.45 7.39 4.66
CA GLN A 34 0.07 8.77 4.95
C GLN A 34 1.27 9.70 4.82
N CYS A 35 1.07 10.86 4.22
CA CYS A 35 2.12 11.89 4.18
C CYS A 35 2.23 12.58 5.54
N LEU A 36 3.42 12.54 6.13
CA LEU A 36 3.72 13.20 7.41
C LEU A 36 3.70 14.73 7.32
N ASN A 37 3.74 15.30 6.11
CA ASN A 37 3.75 16.75 5.90
C ASN A 37 2.35 17.32 5.61
N CYS A 38 1.63 16.77 4.62
CA CYS A 38 0.32 17.28 4.23
C CYS A 38 -0.88 16.43 4.69
N GLY A 39 -0.65 15.29 5.33
CA GLY A 39 -1.70 14.41 5.86
C GLY A 39 -2.44 13.56 4.83
N ASN A 40 -2.16 13.71 3.53
CA ASN A 40 -2.79 12.92 2.46
C ASN A 40 -2.58 11.42 2.66
N VAL A 41 -3.64 10.64 2.45
CA VAL A 41 -3.62 9.17 2.54
C VAL A 41 -3.69 8.56 1.15
N TYR A 42 -2.79 7.63 0.86
CA TYR A 42 -2.74 6.86 -0.38
C TYR A 42 -3.00 5.40 -0.04
N TYR A 43 -4.08 4.87 -0.59
CA TYR A 43 -4.50 3.51 -0.32
C TYR A 43 -3.87 2.51 -1.30
N SER A 44 -3.68 1.28 -0.84
CA SER A 44 -3.31 0.14 -1.68
C SER A 44 -2.04 0.36 -2.51
N GLN A 45 -1.03 0.98 -1.89
CA GLN A 45 0.28 1.19 -2.46
C GLN A 45 1.11 -0.10 -2.44
N PRO A 46 1.85 -0.41 -3.51
CA PRO A 46 2.79 -1.52 -3.53
C PRO A 46 4.02 -1.20 -2.67
N TYR A 47 4.63 -2.22 -2.08
CA TYR A 47 5.85 -2.07 -1.29
C TYR A 47 7.05 -1.58 -2.11
N ASP A 48 7.20 -2.05 -3.35
CA ASP A 48 8.45 -1.91 -4.12
C ASP A 48 8.27 -1.21 -5.47
N ASN A 49 7.72 0.00 -5.47
CA ASN A 49 7.70 0.87 -6.67
C ASN A 49 7.15 0.13 -7.92
N GLY A 50 6.22 -0.82 -7.70
CA GLY A 50 5.87 -1.85 -8.66
C GLY A 50 5.42 -1.25 -9.99
N SER A 51 6.18 -1.51 -11.04
CA SER A 51 5.97 -1.00 -12.40
C SER A 51 4.78 -1.61 -13.14
N ARG A 52 4.00 -2.46 -12.48
CA ARG A 52 2.82 -3.11 -13.03
C ARG A 52 1.59 -2.35 -12.55
N LEU A 53 0.71 -1.97 -13.49
CA LEU A 53 -0.61 -1.40 -13.21
C LEU A 53 -1.32 -2.26 -12.14
N ASN A 54 -1.27 -1.81 -10.90
CA ASN A 54 -1.81 -2.59 -9.79
C ASN A 54 -3.33 -2.51 -9.82
N LYS A 55 -3.97 -3.66 -9.54
CA LYS A 55 -5.40 -3.71 -9.27
C LYS A 55 -5.64 -2.95 -7.96
N VAL A 56 -6.00 -1.67 -8.04
CA VAL A 56 -6.47 -0.91 -6.88
C VAL A 56 -7.69 -1.64 -6.33
N ARG A 57 -7.57 -2.21 -5.14
CA ARG A 57 -8.66 -2.91 -4.46
C ARG A 57 -9.00 -2.11 -3.22
N LYS A 58 -10.29 -1.87 -2.98
CA LYS A 58 -10.71 -1.37 -1.67
C LYS A 58 -10.42 -2.48 -0.66
N LEU A 59 -9.44 -2.26 0.21
CA LEU A 59 -9.28 -3.05 1.41
C LEU A 59 -10.52 -2.81 2.28
N LYS A 60 -11.24 -3.87 2.65
CA LYS A 60 -12.33 -3.79 3.62
C LYS A 60 -11.73 -3.64 5.01
N ASP A 61 -12.37 -2.82 5.83
CA ASP A 61 -12.07 -2.63 7.24
C ASP A 61 -12.44 -3.87 8.07
#